data_AF-A0A1C6KAC2-F1
#
_entry.id   AF-A0A1C6KAC2-F1
#
_cell.length_a   1.000
_cell.length_b   1.000
_cell.length_c   1.000
_cell.angle_alpha   90.00
_cell.angle_beta   90.00
_cell.angle_gamma   90.00
#
_symmetry.space_group_name_H-M   'P 1'
#
loop_
_entity.id
_entity.type
_entity.pdbx_description
1 polymer ?
#
loop_
_entity_poly.entity_id
_entity_poly.type
_entity_poly.pdbx_seq_one_letter_code
_entity_poly.pdbx_strand_id
1 'polypeptide(L)'
;MKYFICVGHANYGGGVISSADGTSKGGVNEYKYNKELAPYVCKWLKVAGHEATLCIAPEGQLHSLNDEIKYFIEEENKQNYDLSVQLHLNAFNGEAYGCEAYCYNANGLPEAQRISAKLGTVWHDRGAEERPGLYWTRKTKAKAVLVESFFCDNKDDYAKAKKLGMDAHGKLIAEGILGKTITIAPAQPKAKYYIQAGAYGTKENADVMVKVLKKKGFSASIRKVTGSVPYRVQVGTYRTKKAANKVVKKLKAAGFQVLVKSL
;
A
#
# COMPACT_ATOMS: atom_id res chain seq x y z
N MET A 1 2.08 -1.75 13.23
CA MET A 1 2.16 -3.18 12.91
C MET A 1 3.02 -3.37 11.67
N LYS A 2 3.70 -4.51 11.61
CA LYS A 2 4.60 -4.93 10.56
C LYS A 2 4.06 -6.21 9.93
N TYR A 3 3.78 -6.14 8.64
CA TYR A 3 3.19 -7.24 7.88
C TYR A 3 4.20 -7.87 6.94
N PHE A 4 4.18 -9.18 6.85
CA PHE A 4 4.85 -9.92 5.78
C PHE A 4 3.80 -10.40 4.79
N ILE A 5 3.85 -9.91 3.56
CA ILE A 5 2.92 -10.30 2.49
C ILE A 5 3.72 -11.10 1.47
N CYS A 6 3.42 -12.38 1.34
CA CYS A 6 4.06 -13.26 0.36
C CYS A 6 3.09 -13.81 -0.68
N VAL A 7 3.64 -14.05 -1.86
CA VAL A 7 2.94 -14.72 -2.96
C VAL A 7 3.18 -16.22 -2.81
N GLY A 8 2.11 -17.01 -2.69
CA GLY A 8 2.22 -18.46 -2.74
C GLY A 8 2.83 -18.92 -4.07
N HIS A 9 3.46 -20.09 -4.05
CA HIS A 9 4.10 -20.70 -5.22
C HIS A 9 5.35 -19.96 -5.73
N ALA A 10 5.99 -20.57 -6.72
CA ALA A 10 7.14 -20.01 -7.41
C ALA A 10 7.11 -20.37 -8.90
N ASN A 11 7.79 -19.54 -9.69
CA ASN A 11 8.14 -19.84 -11.07
C ASN A 11 9.55 -20.44 -11.08
N TYR A 12 9.66 -21.74 -11.31
CA TYR A 12 10.92 -22.47 -11.29
C TYR A 12 11.77 -22.25 -12.54
N GLY A 13 11.28 -21.48 -13.51
CA GLY A 13 11.91 -21.32 -14.82
C GLY A 13 11.55 -22.46 -15.77
N GLY A 14 11.99 -22.35 -17.04
CA GLY A 14 11.71 -23.36 -18.06
C GLY A 14 10.22 -23.58 -18.37
N GLY A 15 9.35 -22.64 -17.98
CA GLY A 15 7.89 -22.75 -18.12
C GLY A 15 7.18 -23.48 -16.97
N VAL A 16 7.90 -23.89 -15.92
CA VAL A 16 7.32 -24.58 -14.76
C VAL A 16 6.95 -23.57 -13.67
N ILE A 17 5.67 -23.52 -13.32
CA ILE A 17 5.13 -22.73 -12.21
C ILE A 17 4.41 -23.71 -11.28
N SER A 18 4.68 -23.64 -9.98
CA SER A 18 4.17 -24.62 -9.00
C SER A 18 2.72 -24.40 -8.57
N SER A 19 2.08 -23.33 -9.05
CA SER A 19 0.70 -22.96 -8.75
C SER A 19 -0.31 -23.65 -9.65
N ALA A 20 -1.59 -23.54 -9.31
CA ALA A 20 -2.65 -23.90 -10.24
C ALA A 20 -2.67 -22.96 -11.47
N ASP A 21 -3.15 -23.49 -12.59
CA ASP A 21 -3.37 -22.73 -13.82
C ASP A 21 -4.78 -22.97 -14.39
N GLY A 22 -5.66 -21.99 -14.19
CA GLY A 22 -7.04 -22.03 -14.67
C GLY A 22 -7.24 -21.40 -16.06
N THR A 23 -6.18 -21.00 -16.77
CA THR A 23 -6.32 -20.27 -18.05
C THR A 23 -7.08 -21.07 -19.11
N SER A 24 -6.94 -22.39 -19.14
CA SER A 24 -7.68 -23.29 -20.05
C SER A 24 -9.19 -23.32 -19.78
N LYS A 25 -9.63 -22.93 -18.56
CA LYS A 25 -11.04 -22.85 -18.15
C LYS A 25 -11.60 -21.42 -18.22
N GLY A 26 -10.87 -20.50 -18.84
CA GLY A 26 -11.24 -19.08 -18.88
C GLY A 26 -10.94 -18.31 -17.60
N GLY A 27 -10.17 -18.92 -16.69
CA GLY A 27 -9.67 -18.32 -15.47
C GLY A 27 -8.27 -17.72 -15.63
N VAL A 28 -7.39 -17.91 -14.64
CA VAL A 28 -6.05 -17.30 -14.59
C VAL A 28 -5.02 -18.24 -13.95
N ASN A 29 -3.74 -18.00 -14.23
CA ASN A 29 -2.65 -18.62 -13.49
C ASN A 29 -2.52 -17.96 -12.12
N GLU A 30 -2.55 -18.77 -11.07
CA GLU A 30 -2.57 -18.31 -9.68
C GLU A 30 -1.34 -17.49 -9.28
N TYR A 31 -0.13 -18.02 -9.50
CA TYR A 31 1.11 -17.32 -9.15
C TYR A 31 1.20 -15.96 -9.85
N LYS A 32 0.89 -15.92 -11.15
CA LYS A 32 0.94 -14.68 -11.93
C LYS A 32 -0.05 -13.63 -11.39
N TYR A 33 -1.27 -14.06 -11.05
CA TYR A 33 -2.28 -13.16 -10.49
C TYR A 33 -1.83 -12.60 -9.13
N ASN A 34 -1.38 -13.46 -8.22
CA ASN A 34 -0.96 -13.04 -6.88
C ASN A 34 0.34 -12.22 -6.90
N LYS A 35 1.26 -12.47 -7.83
CA LYS A 35 2.45 -11.63 -8.09
C LYS A 35 2.07 -10.20 -8.45
N GLU A 36 1.01 -10.01 -9.23
CA GLU A 36 0.49 -8.69 -9.58
C GLU A 36 -0.28 -8.04 -8.42
N LEU A 37 -1.06 -8.83 -7.67
CA LEU A 37 -1.90 -8.36 -6.57
C LEU A 37 -1.13 -7.91 -5.33
N ALA A 38 -0.12 -8.68 -4.91
CA ALA A 38 0.57 -8.50 -3.63
C ALA A 38 1.13 -7.08 -3.39
N PRO A 39 1.74 -6.39 -4.38
CA PRO A 39 2.15 -4.99 -4.24
C PRO A 39 1.02 -4.04 -3.81
N TYR A 40 -0.21 -4.28 -4.24
CA TYR A 40 -1.36 -3.46 -3.88
C TYR A 40 -1.81 -3.70 -2.43
N VAL A 41 -1.73 -4.93 -1.93
CA VAL A 41 -1.95 -5.23 -0.50
C VAL A 41 -0.94 -4.45 0.34
N CYS A 42 0.35 -4.53 -0.01
CA CYS A 42 1.40 -3.78 0.68
C CYS A 42 1.17 -2.27 0.60
N LYS A 43 0.77 -1.74 -0.57
CA LYS A 43 0.44 -0.32 -0.76
C LYS A 43 -0.64 0.12 0.22
N TRP A 44 -1.74 -0.62 0.34
CA TRP A 44 -2.87 -0.23 1.19
C TRP A 44 -2.58 -0.35 2.67
N LEU A 45 -1.81 -1.36 3.10
CA LEU A 45 -1.30 -1.44 4.47
C LEU A 45 -0.41 -0.24 4.81
N LYS A 46 0.46 0.18 3.88
CA LYS A 46 1.31 1.39 4.03
C LYS A 46 0.49 2.67 4.08
N VAL A 47 -0.55 2.80 3.24
CA VAL A 47 -1.49 3.94 3.28
C VAL A 47 -2.20 4.03 4.64
N ALA A 48 -2.49 2.90 5.27
CA ALA A 48 -3.07 2.84 6.61
C ALA A 48 -2.07 3.10 7.75
N GLY A 49 -0.80 3.44 7.44
CA GLY A 49 0.22 3.77 8.43
C GLY A 49 0.98 2.56 8.99
N HIS A 50 1.00 1.43 8.27
CA HIS A 50 1.70 0.22 8.69
C HIS A 50 2.95 -0.06 7.84
N GLU A 51 3.85 -0.87 8.39
CA GLU A 51 4.96 -1.43 7.62
C GLU A 51 4.49 -2.70 6.89
N ALA A 52 4.87 -2.87 5.63
CA ALA A 52 4.57 -4.07 4.86
C ALA A 52 5.78 -4.47 4.00
N THR A 53 6.33 -5.64 4.29
CA THR A 53 7.36 -6.32 3.50
C THR A 53 6.68 -7.19 2.44
N LEU A 54 7.08 -7.03 1.19
CA LEU A 54 6.65 -7.88 0.09
C LEU A 54 7.69 -8.98 -0.13
N CYS A 55 7.24 -10.23 -0.23
CA CYS A 55 8.08 -11.37 -0.55
C CYS A 55 7.52 -12.13 -1.76
N ILE A 56 8.33 -12.27 -2.79
CA ILE A 56 8.01 -13.02 -4.01
C ILE A 56 9.22 -13.91 -4.26
N ALA A 57 8.99 -15.21 -4.44
CA ALA A 57 10.05 -16.14 -4.78
C ALA A 57 10.84 -15.68 -6.02
N PRO A 58 12.19 -15.72 -6.00
CA PRO A 58 13.01 -15.36 -7.14
C PRO A 58 12.80 -16.35 -8.29
N GLU A 59 12.35 -15.84 -9.45
CA GLU A 59 12.03 -16.69 -10.60
C GLU A 59 13.26 -17.40 -11.13
N GLY A 60 13.13 -18.70 -11.40
CA GLY A 60 14.20 -19.55 -11.92
C GLY A 60 15.24 -20.00 -10.90
N GLN A 61 15.10 -19.65 -9.62
CA GLN A 61 16.08 -19.99 -8.58
C GLN A 61 15.63 -21.07 -7.58
N LEU A 62 14.32 -21.36 -7.54
CA LEU A 62 13.75 -22.45 -6.76
C LEU A 62 13.32 -23.58 -7.70
N HIS A 63 13.38 -24.83 -7.25
CA HIS A 63 13.09 -25.98 -8.12
C HIS A 63 12.21 -27.05 -7.45
N SER A 64 11.74 -26.81 -6.23
CA SER A 64 10.90 -27.74 -5.50
C SER A 64 10.06 -27.04 -4.42
N LEU A 65 9.01 -27.73 -3.96
CA LEU A 65 8.21 -27.27 -2.82
C LEU A 65 9.08 -27.07 -1.57
N ASN A 66 10.10 -27.92 -1.36
CA ASN A 66 11.02 -27.75 -0.24
C ASN A 66 11.83 -26.46 -0.33
N ASP A 67 12.25 -26.06 -1.53
CA ASP A 67 12.94 -24.78 -1.76
C ASP A 67 12.01 -23.60 -1.47
N GLU A 68 10.75 -23.66 -1.90
CA GLU A 68 9.75 -22.64 -1.58
C GLU A 68 9.52 -22.50 -0.08
N ILE A 69 9.26 -23.63 0.59
CA ILE A 69 9.05 -23.66 2.04
C ILE A 69 10.26 -23.04 2.75
N LYS A 70 11.46 -23.48 2.38
CA LYS A 70 12.71 -22.97 2.98
C LYS A 70 12.84 -21.46 2.75
N TYR A 71 12.71 -21.02 1.50
CA TYR A 71 12.84 -19.62 1.13
C TYR A 71 11.86 -18.71 1.89
N PHE A 72 10.56 -19.01 1.84
CA PHE A 72 9.55 -18.15 2.47
C PHE A 72 9.70 -18.09 3.99
N ILE A 73 10.05 -19.21 4.64
CA ILE A 73 10.26 -19.25 6.09
C ILE A 73 11.56 -18.52 6.48
N GLU A 74 12.63 -18.63 5.71
CA GLU A 74 13.86 -17.86 5.93
C GLU A 74 13.62 -16.35 5.77
N GLU A 75 12.89 -15.92 4.74
CA GLU A 75 12.53 -14.50 4.54
C GLU A 75 11.63 -13.94 5.66
N GLU A 76 10.63 -14.72 6.11
CA GLU A 76 9.73 -14.33 7.19
C GLU A 76 10.49 -14.22 8.54
N ASN A 77 11.45 -15.10 8.77
CA ASN A 77 12.21 -15.12 10.02
C ASN A 77 13.22 -13.96 10.17
N LYS A 78 13.60 -13.28 9.07
CA LYS A 78 14.56 -12.16 9.10
C LYS A 78 14.13 -10.99 9.99
N GLN A 79 12.83 -10.83 10.23
CA GLN A 79 12.29 -9.74 11.04
C GLN A 79 11.19 -10.27 11.98
N ASN A 80 10.76 -9.45 12.93
CA ASN A 80 9.61 -9.77 13.78
C ASN A 80 8.37 -9.12 13.18
N TYR A 81 7.51 -9.93 12.56
CA TYR A 81 6.23 -9.50 11.98
C TYR A 81 5.10 -9.73 12.98
N ASP A 82 4.07 -8.88 12.92
CA ASP A 82 2.85 -9.05 13.73
C ASP A 82 1.88 -10.04 13.07
N LEU A 83 1.88 -10.08 11.73
CA LEU A 83 1.08 -10.99 10.93
C LEU A 83 1.76 -11.27 9.58
N SER A 84 1.80 -12.55 9.21
CA SER A 84 2.30 -13.06 7.94
C SER A 84 1.14 -13.57 7.10
N VAL A 85 1.00 -13.08 5.87
CA VAL A 85 -0.13 -13.39 4.97
C VAL A 85 0.42 -13.92 3.65
N GLN A 86 0.00 -15.13 3.29
CA GLN A 86 0.33 -15.73 1.98
C GLN A 86 -0.89 -15.69 1.07
N LEU A 87 -0.71 -15.17 -0.13
CA LEU A 87 -1.76 -15.03 -1.13
C LEU A 87 -1.76 -16.23 -2.08
N HIS A 88 -2.91 -16.88 -2.19
CA HIS A 88 -3.22 -18.00 -3.07
C HIS A 88 -4.53 -17.72 -3.83
N LEU A 89 -4.81 -18.55 -4.83
CA LEU A 89 -6.13 -18.69 -5.44
C LEU A 89 -6.49 -20.18 -5.44
N ASN A 90 -7.74 -20.49 -5.13
CA ASN A 90 -8.16 -21.89 -5.05
C ASN A 90 -8.30 -22.47 -6.47
N ALA A 91 -8.33 -23.79 -6.59
CA ALA A 91 -8.66 -24.49 -7.83
C ALA A 91 -9.30 -25.83 -7.52
N PHE A 92 -10.28 -26.24 -8.33
CA PHE A 92 -10.90 -27.55 -8.16
C PHE A 92 -11.34 -28.16 -9.50
N ASN A 93 -12.63 -28.07 -9.82
CA ASN A 93 -13.24 -28.69 -11.00
C ASN A 93 -13.65 -27.68 -12.07
N GLY A 94 -13.49 -26.38 -11.83
CA GLY A 94 -13.94 -25.29 -12.70
C GLY A 94 -15.36 -24.80 -12.43
N GLU A 95 -16.09 -25.43 -11.50
CA GLU A 95 -17.43 -25.02 -11.06
C GLU A 95 -17.41 -24.45 -9.64
N ALA A 96 -16.55 -24.97 -8.76
CA ALA A 96 -16.34 -24.41 -7.42
C ALA A 96 -15.95 -22.93 -7.51
N TYR A 97 -16.44 -22.13 -6.56
CA TYR A 97 -16.31 -20.68 -6.57
C TYR A 97 -16.36 -20.12 -5.16
N GLY A 98 -15.90 -18.88 -5.00
CA GLY A 98 -15.91 -18.16 -3.73
C GLY A 98 -14.51 -17.96 -3.14
N CYS A 99 -14.48 -17.27 -2.01
CA CYS A 99 -13.26 -16.95 -1.27
C CYS A 99 -13.24 -17.67 0.08
N GLU A 100 -12.04 -17.95 0.58
CA GLU A 100 -11.81 -18.50 1.93
C GLU A 100 -10.46 -18.04 2.48
N ALA A 101 -10.28 -18.21 3.78
CA ALA A 101 -9.01 -17.94 4.45
C ALA A 101 -8.70 -18.99 5.51
N TYR A 102 -7.45 -19.38 5.61
CA TYR A 102 -6.99 -20.41 6.53
C TYR A 102 -6.03 -19.87 7.58
N CYS A 103 -6.10 -20.41 8.79
CA CYS A 103 -5.14 -20.14 9.85
C CYS A 103 -4.64 -21.44 10.49
N TYR A 104 -3.60 -21.37 11.32
CA TYR A 104 -3.07 -22.56 11.99
C TYR A 104 -3.97 -23.05 13.13
N ASN A 105 -4.48 -22.11 13.93
CA ASN A 105 -5.28 -22.35 15.13
C ASN A 105 -6.21 -21.16 15.40
N ALA A 106 -7.00 -21.27 16.48
CA ALA A 106 -7.95 -20.26 16.94
C ALA A 106 -7.39 -18.83 17.08
N ASN A 107 -6.07 -18.67 17.33
CA ASN A 107 -5.46 -17.34 17.45
C ASN A 107 -5.42 -16.56 16.12
N GLY A 108 -5.36 -17.27 14.97
CA GLY A 108 -5.41 -16.66 13.63
C GLY A 108 -6.80 -16.56 13.02
N LEU A 109 -7.80 -17.20 13.66
CA LEU A 109 -9.15 -17.27 13.13
C LEU A 109 -9.82 -15.89 13.00
N PRO A 110 -9.67 -14.94 13.96
CA PRO A 110 -10.25 -13.60 13.81
C PRO A 110 -9.75 -12.84 12.58
N GLU A 111 -8.46 -12.95 12.24
CA GLU A 111 -7.92 -12.35 11.01
C GLU A 111 -8.48 -13.02 9.76
N ALA A 112 -8.47 -14.36 9.72
CA ALA A 112 -8.97 -15.12 8.58
C ALA A 112 -10.47 -14.83 8.32
N GLN A 113 -11.30 -14.78 9.37
CA GLN A 113 -12.72 -14.44 9.27
C GLN A 113 -12.94 -13.05 8.69
N ARG A 114 -12.20 -12.03 9.16
CA ARG A 114 -12.33 -10.67 8.61
C ARG A 114 -11.90 -10.59 7.16
N ILE A 115 -10.86 -11.31 6.77
CA ILE A 115 -10.38 -11.36 5.38
C ILE A 115 -11.43 -12.02 4.49
N SER A 116 -11.92 -13.21 4.86
CA SER A 116 -12.93 -13.94 4.08
C SER A 116 -14.21 -13.13 3.93
N ALA A 117 -14.74 -12.58 5.03
CA ALA A 117 -15.94 -11.74 5.01
C ALA A 117 -15.77 -10.49 4.14
N LYS A 118 -14.56 -9.91 4.11
CA LYS A 118 -14.30 -8.73 3.31
C LYS A 118 -14.23 -9.05 1.81
N LEU A 119 -13.60 -10.16 1.44
CA LEU A 119 -13.60 -10.70 0.08
C LEU A 119 -15.01 -11.14 -0.35
N GLY A 120 -15.81 -11.64 0.61
CA GLY A 120 -17.22 -12.01 0.47
C GLY A 120 -18.15 -10.88 0.01
N THR A 121 -17.67 -9.63 -0.03
CA THR A 121 -18.38 -8.51 -0.64
C THR A 121 -18.34 -8.52 -2.17
N VAL A 122 -17.46 -9.34 -2.76
CA VAL A 122 -17.29 -9.51 -4.21
C VAL A 122 -17.52 -10.97 -4.63
N TRP A 123 -16.99 -11.92 -3.86
CA TRP A 123 -17.12 -13.36 -4.11
C TRP A 123 -18.07 -14.01 -3.11
N HIS A 124 -18.38 -15.30 -3.30
CA HIS A 124 -19.13 -16.06 -2.32
C HIS A 124 -18.24 -16.38 -1.11
N ASP A 125 -18.63 -15.92 0.08
CA ASP A 125 -17.88 -16.17 1.31
C ASP A 125 -18.05 -17.63 1.76
N ARG A 126 -17.00 -18.42 1.65
CA ARG A 126 -16.96 -19.82 2.13
C ARG A 126 -16.47 -19.90 3.58
N GLY A 127 -16.05 -18.77 4.16
CA GLY A 127 -15.65 -18.64 5.54
C GLY A 127 -14.16 -18.86 5.79
N ALA A 128 -13.83 -18.95 7.08
CA ALA A 128 -12.49 -19.18 7.55
C ALA A 128 -12.39 -20.53 8.28
N GLU A 129 -11.26 -21.21 8.11
CA GLU A 129 -11.05 -22.55 8.66
C GLU A 129 -9.66 -22.68 9.30
N GLU A 130 -9.58 -23.40 10.42
CA GLU A 130 -8.30 -23.82 11.00
C GLU A 130 -7.74 -25.01 10.22
N ARG A 131 -6.59 -24.83 9.59
CA ARG A 131 -5.88 -25.86 8.82
C ARG A 131 -4.45 -26.05 9.33
N PRO A 132 -4.24 -26.83 10.42
CA PRO A 132 -2.92 -27.01 11.02
C PRO A 132 -1.93 -27.79 10.13
N GLY A 133 -2.44 -28.49 9.10
CA GLY A 133 -1.64 -29.23 8.13
C GLY A 133 -0.84 -28.35 7.17
N LEU A 134 -1.24 -27.10 6.95
CA LEU A 134 -0.57 -26.19 6.03
C LEU A 134 0.81 -25.80 6.58
N TYR A 135 1.85 -26.00 5.77
CA TYR A 135 3.21 -25.68 6.22
C TYR A 135 3.36 -24.20 6.58
N TRP A 136 2.72 -23.32 5.79
CA TRP A 136 2.88 -21.87 5.92
C TRP A 136 2.42 -21.41 7.29
N THR A 137 1.16 -21.71 7.63
CA THR A 137 0.57 -21.28 8.90
C THR A 137 1.25 -21.94 10.11
N ARG A 138 1.84 -23.13 9.95
CA ARG A 138 2.53 -23.87 11.01
C ARG A 138 3.98 -23.42 11.26
N LYS A 139 4.72 -23.03 10.22
CA LYS A 139 6.18 -22.83 10.29
C LYS A 139 6.62 -21.37 10.40
N THR A 140 5.73 -20.41 10.15
CA THR A 140 6.03 -18.99 10.36
C THR A 140 6.23 -18.67 11.84
N LYS A 141 7.10 -17.73 12.14
CA LYS A 141 7.28 -17.24 13.51
C LYS A 141 6.14 -16.30 13.91
N ALA A 142 5.70 -15.43 13.01
CA ALA A 142 4.53 -14.62 13.27
C ALA A 142 3.24 -15.44 13.19
N LYS A 143 2.17 -14.89 13.75
CA LYS A 143 0.80 -15.32 13.44
C LYS A 143 0.60 -15.30 11.93
N ALA A 144 -0.03 -16.32 11.36
CA ALA A 144 -0.16 -16.44 9.91
C ALA A 144 -1.55 -16.79 9.42
N VAL A 145 -1.87 -16.24 8.24
CA VAL A 145 -3.08 -16.53 7.46
C VAL A 145 -2.67 -16.86 6.02
N LEU A 146 -3.37 -17.81 5.42
CA LEU A 146 -3.35 -18.09 3.99
C LEU A 146 -4.69 -17.61 3.40
N VAL A 147 -4.65 -16.88 2.29
CA VAL A 147 -5.84 -16.27 1.68
C VAL A 147 -6.06 -16.89 0.31
N GLU A 148 -7.22 -17.52 0.13
CA GLU A 148 -7.71 -18.03 -1.15
C GLU A 148 -8.73 -17.02 -1.69
N SER A 149 -8.26 -16.07 -2.51
CA SER A 149 -9.09 -14.90 -2.83
C SER A 149 -10.32 -15.24 -3.69
N PHE A 150 -10.17 -16.20 -4.59
CA PHE A 150 -11.21 -16.78 -5.43
C PHE A 150 -10.68 -18.05 -6.13
N PHE A 151 -11.52 -18.76 -6.89
CA PHE A 151 -11.08 -19.93 -7.66
C PHE A 151 -10.44 -19.53 -9.01
N CYS A 152 -9.14 -19.78 -9.21
CA CYS A 152 -8.42 -19.42 -10.42
C CYS A 152 -8.92 -20.16 -11.66
N ASP A 153 -9.58 -21.30 -11.49
CA ASP A 153 -10.13 -22.13 -12.57
C ASP A 153 -11.64 -21.95 -12.77
N ASN A 154 -12.25 -20.98 -12.06
CA ASN A 154 -13.64 -20.57 -12.26
C ASN A 154 -13.71 -19.26 -13.06
N LYS A 155 -14.38 -19.31 -14.21
CA LYS A 155 -14.49 -18.19 -15.16
C LYS A 155 -15.18 -16.97 -14.55
N ASP A 156 -16.23 -17.17 -13.75
CA ASP A 156 -17.04 -16.07 -13.21
C ASP A 156 -16.32 -15.36 -12.05
N ASP A 157 -15.63 -16.12 -11.21
CA ASP A 157 -14.78 -15.58 -10.16
C ASP A 157 -13.65 -14.71 -10.75
N TYR A 158 -12.99 -15.20 -11.80
CA TYR A 158 -11.97 -14.40 -12.49
C TYR A 158 -12.57 -13.18 -13.21
N ALA A 159 -13.78 -13.29 -13.77
CA ALA A 159 -14.46 -12.14 -14.39
C ALA A 159 -14.77 -11.03 -13.36
N LYS A 160 -15.23 -11.41 -12.15
CA LYS A 160 -15.41 -10.46 -11.03
C LYS A 160 -14.08 -9.81 -10.65
N ALA A 161 -13.01 -10.60 -10.56
CA ALA A 161 -11.67 -10.11 -10.22
C ALA A 161 -11.15 -9.07 -11.24
N LYS A 162 -11.35 -9.32 -12.54
CA LYS A 162 -11.01 -8.36 -13.61
C LYS A 162 -11.83 -7.07 -13.52
N LYS A 163 -13.14 -7.18 -13.25
CA LYS A 163 -14.02 -6.01 -13.09
C LYS A 163 -13.63 -5.17 -11.88
N LEU A 164 -13.21 -5.82 -10.79
CA LEU A 164 -12.78 -5.17 -9.55
C LEU A 164 -11.44 -4.42 -9.74
N GLY A 165 -10.47 -5.07 -10.40
CA GLY A 165 -9.11 -4.55 -10.59
C GLY A 165 -8.21 -4.73 -9.36
N MET A 166 -6.90 -4.81 -9.61
CA MET A 166 -5.90 -5.16 -8.58
C MET A 166 -5.84 -4.20 -7.39
N ASP A 167 -6.00 -2.89 -7.65
CA ASP A 167 -5.93 -1.89 -6.58
C ASP A 167 -7.06 -2.04 -5.56
N ALA A 168 -8.30 -2.22 -6.05
CA ALA A 168 -9.46 -2.44 -5.18
C ALA A 168 -9.41 -3.82 -4.51
N HIS A 169 -8.93 -4.85 -5.22
CA HIS A 169 -8.73 -6.17 -4.62
C HIS A 169 -7.69 -6.13 -3.48
N GLY A 170 -6.53 -5.54 -3.72
CA GLY A 170 -5.50 -5.38 -2.67
C GLY A 170 -6.00 -4.55 -1.49
N LYS A 171 -6.88 -3.57 -1.73
CA LYS A 171 -7.56 -2.82 -0.69
C LYS A 171 -8.48 -3.69 0.16
N LEU A 172 -9.29 -4.57 -0.43
CA LEU A 172 -10.18 -5.47 0.31
C LEU A 172 -9.40 -6.38 1.26
N ILE A 173 -8.31 -6.98 0.79
CA ILE A 173 -7.44 -7.83 1.62
C ILE A 173 -6.85 -7.01 2.78
N ALA A 174 -6.33 -5.81 2.49
CA ALA A 174 -5.78 -4.94 3.53
C ALA A 174 -6.85 -4.50 4.56
N GLU A 175 -8.06 -4.16 4.12
CA GLU A 175 -9.18 -3.84 5.02
C GLU A 175 -9.61 -5.03 5.87
N GLY A 176 -9.58 -6.25 5.32
CA GLY A 176 -9.82 -7.50 6.05
C GLY A 176 -8.77 -7.74 7.13
N ILE A 177 -7.48 -7.65 6.77
CA ILE A 177 -6.35 -7.74 7.71
C ILE A 177 -6.55 -6.76 8.88
N LEU A 178 -6.85 -5.50 8.57
CA LEU A 178 -6.97 -4.42 9.55
C LEU A 178 -8.31 -4.41 10.30
N GLY A 179 -9.31 -5.14 9.82
CA GLY A 179 -10.67 -5.12 10.37
C GLY A 179 -11.37 -3.77 10.27
N LYS A 180 -10.98 -2.91 9.33
CA LYS A 180 -11.54 -1.58 9.15
C LYS A 180 -11.40 -1.09 7.72
N THR A 181 -12.31 -0.21 7.30
CA THR A 181 -12.24 0.48 6.02
C THR A 181 -11.06 1.45 5.99
N ILE A 182 -10.25 1.40 4.94
CA ILE A 182 -9.17 2.35 4.69
C ILE A 182 -9.75 3.53 3.93
N THR A 183 -9.97 4.62 4.67
CA THR A 183 -10.35 5.92 4.10
C THR A 183 -9.10 6.71 3.78
N ILE A 184 -8.85 6.98 2.49
CA ILE A 184 -7.85 7.98 2.13
C ILE A 184 -8.49 9.34 2.42
N ALA A 185 -7.94 10.09 3.39
CA ALA A 185 -8.29 11.50 3.50
C ALA A 185 -8.01 12.15 2.13
N PRO A 186 -8.95 12.89 1.53
CA PRO A 186 -8.76 13.46 0.22
C PRO A 186 -7.41 14.19 0.19
N ALA A 187 -6.54 13.82 -0.74
CA ALA A 187 -5.22 14.42 -0.88
C ALA A 187 -5.43 15.93 -0.87
N GLN A 188 -4.92 16.62 0.17
CA GLN A 188 -5.07 18.06 0.29
C GLN A 188 -4.59 18.66 -1.04
N PRO A 189 -5.44 19.37 -1.80
CA PRO A 189 -5.01 19.97 -3.06
C PRO A 189 -3.69 20.71 -2.87
N LYS A 190 -2.67 20.31 -3.63
CA LYS A 190 -1.33 20.90 -3.57
C LYS A 190 -1.45 22.41 -3.63
N ALA A 191 -0.75 23.12 -2.75
CA ALA A 191 -0.65 24.56 -2.85
C ALA A 191 -0.06 24.93 -4.22
N LYS A 192 -0.67 25.92 -4.88
CA LYS A 192 -0.24 26.40 -6.20
C LYS A 192 0.53 27.71 -6.11
N TYR A 193 0.42 28.41 -4.99
CA TYR A 193 0.98 29.75 -4.80
C TYR A 193 1.68 29.86 -3.45
N TYR A 194 2.66 30.76 -3.38
CA TYR A 194 3.26 31.25 -2.15
C TYR A 194 3.38 32.77 -2.21
N ILE A 195 3.50 33.42 -1.06
CA ILE A 195 3.73 34.86 -0.99
C ILE A 195 5.23 35.09 -0.76
N GLN A 196 5.91 35.68 -1.71
CA GLN A 196 7.31 36.07 -1.60
C GLN A 196 7.42 37.44 -0.92
N ALA A 197 8.10 37.50 0.22
CA ALA A 197 8.37 38.72 0.97
C ALA A 197 9.82 39.23 0.82
N GLY A 198 10.63 38.54 0.02
CA GLY A 198 11.98 38.97 -0.32
C GLY A 198 12.75 37.91 -1.11
N ALA A 199 13.81 38.35 -1.78
CA ALA A 199 14.77 37.49 -2.46
C ALA A 199 16.20 37.93 -2.08
N TYR A 200 17.03 36.99 -1.62
CA TYR A 200 18.34 37.29 -1.05
C TYR A 200 19.43 36.38 -1.62
N GLY A 201 20.63 36.94 -1.77
CA GLY A 201 21.83 36.21 -2.19
C GLY A 201 22.40 35.31 -1.10
N THR A 202 22.27 35.72 0.16
CA THR A 202 22.78 35.01 1.34
C THR A 202 21.63 34.57 2.24
N LYS A 203 21.87 33.50 3.03
CA LYS A 203 20.86 32.93 3.91
C LYS A 203 20.63 33.85 5.12
N GLU A 204 21.69 34.49 5.60
CA GLU A 204 21.72 35.37 6.76
C GLU A 204 20.76 36.56 6.56
N ASN A 205 20.77 37.16 5.37
CA ASN A 205 19.86 38.25 5.02
C ASN A 205 18.40 37.78 4.91
N ALA A 206 18.17 36.57 4.40
CA ALA A 206 16.84 35.98 4.37
C ALA A 206 16.31 35.67 5.79
N ASP A 207 17.18 35.20 6.68
CA ASP A 207 16.86 34.91 8.08
C ASP A 207 16.48 36.18 8.86
N VAL A 208 17.14 37.32 8.59
CA VAL A 208 16.74 38.62 9.15
C VAL A 208 15.28 38.95 8.78
N MET A 209 14.91 38.82 7.50
CA MET A 209 13.54 39.09 7.05
C MET A 209 12.52 38.10 7.65
N VAL A 210 12.88 36.81 7.77
CA VAL A 210 12.02 35.82 8.45
C VAL A 210 11.76 36.22 9.90
N LYS A 211 12.79 36.67 10.64
CA LYS A 211 12.63 37.14 12.02
C LYS A 211 11.72 38.36 12.11
N VAL A 212 11.86 39.32 11.19
CA VAL A 212 10.98 40.51 11.14
C VAL A 212 9.52 40.13 10.90
N LEU A 213 9.26 39.24 9.93
CA LEU A 213 7.91 38.75 9.62
C LEU A 213 7.30 38.00 10.81
N LYS A 214 8.07 37.12 11.46
CA LYS A 214 7.63 36.39 12.66
C LYS A 214 7.32 37.33 13.83
N LYS A 215 8.15 38.36 14.06
CA LYS A 215 7.90 39.38 15.09
C LYS A 215 6.61 40.16 14.86
N LYS A 216 6.18 40.31 13.59
CA LYS A 216 4.90 40.90 13.19
C LYS A 216 3.74 39.90 13.12
N GLY A 217 3.94 38.66 13.58
CA GLY A 217 2.91 37.62 13.65
C GLY A 217 2.68 36.84 12.35
N PHE A 218 3.55 36.99 11.34
CA PHE A 218 3.46 36.24 10.09
C PHE A 218 4.38 35.02 10.12
N SER A 219 3.82 33.84 9.84
CA SER A 219 4.62 32.62 9.66
C SER A 219 5.41 32.70 8.34
N ALA A 220 6.74 32.75 8.45
CA ALA A 220 7.65 32.87 7.33
C ALA A 220 8.74 31.77 7.34
N SER A 221 9.14 31.31 6.15
CA SER A 221 10.20 30.33 5.94
C SER A 221 11.03 30.66 4.72
N ILE A 222 12.20 30.02 4.57
CA ILE A 222 13.09 30.19 3.42
C ILE A 222 12.91 29.03 2.46
N ARG A 223 12.69 29.34 1.18
CA ARG A 223 12.74 28.40 0.06
C ARG A 223 14.01 28.65 -0.74
N LYS A 224 14.83 27.61 -0.95
CA LYS A 224 16.01 27.67 -1.82
C LYS A 224 15.60 27.37 -3.27
N VAL A 225 16.06 28.19 -4.20
CA VAL A 225 15.89 28.02 -5.66
C VAL A 225 17.25 28.08 -6.34
N THR A 226 17.33 27.63 -7.59
CA THR A 226 18.55 27.75 -8.41
C THR A 226 18.79 29.20 -8.84
N GLY A 227 20.07 29.57 -9.02
CA GLY A 227 20.49 30.90 -9.50
C GLY A 227 21.30 31.72 -8.49
N SER A 228 21.73 32.91 -8.93
CA SER A 228 22.63 33.82 -8.18
C SER A 228 22.01 34.46 -6.93
N VAL A 229 20.67 34.50 -6.86
CA VAL A 229 19.90 34.94 -5.69
C VAL A 229 19.04 33.76 -5.27
N PRO A 230 19.54 32.80 -4.46
CA PRO A 230 18.86 31.51 -4.27
C PRO A 230 17.84 31.51 -3.13
N TYR A 231 17.83 32.47 -2.23
CA TYR A 231 16.96 32.43 -1.04
C TYR A 231 15.68 33.25 -1.27
N ARG A 232 14.51 32.61 -1.13
CA ARG A 232 13.19 33.25 -1.19
C ARG A 232 12.56 33.19 0.18
N VAL A 233 12.24 34.34 0.75
CA VAL A 233 11.45 34.38 1.99
C VAL A 233 9.99 34.26 1.60
N GLN A 234 9.36 33.17 2.03
CA GLN A 234 7.95 32.88 1.76
C GLN A 234 7.09 33.02 3.01
N VAL A 235 5.87 33.54 2.85
CA VAL A 235 4.85 33.64 3.89
C VAL A 235 3.66 32.77 3.48
N GLY A 236 3.61 31.56 4.05
CA GLY A 236 2.57 30.57 3.77
C GLY A 236 2.53 30.05 2.32
N THR A 237 1.71 29.03 2.11
CA THR A 237 1.40 28.48 0.80
C THR A 237 -0.11 28.36 0.64
N TYR A 238 -0.61 28.56 -0.59
CA TYR A 238 -2.03 28.73 -0.86
C TYR A 238 -2.46 28.00 -2.12
N ARG A 239 -3.68 27.47 -2.10
CA ARG A 239 -4.29 26.80 -3.26
C ARG A 239 -4.72 27.75 -4.36
N THR A 240 -5.22 28.94 -3.98
CA THR A 240 -5.76 29.92 -4.91
C THR A 240 -5.09 31.28 -4.74
N LYS A 241 -4.96 32.00 -5.85
CA LYS A 241 -4.46 33.39 -5.85
C LYS A 241 -5.33 34.30 -4.97
N LYS A 242 -6.65 34.05 -4.90
CA LYS A 242 -7.59 34.78 -4.02
C LYS A 242 -7.23 34.63 -2.54
N ALA A 243 -6.91 33.42 -2.08
CA ALA A 243 -6.51 33.18 -0.69
C ALA A 243 -5.15 33.85 -0.37
N ALA A 244 -4.17 33.71 -1.27
CA ALA A 244 -2.89 34.41 -1.13
C ALA A 244 -3.08 35.94 -1.07
N ASN A 245 -3.92 36.49 -1.95
CA ASN A 245 -4.19 37.93 -2.01
C ASN A 245 -4.82 38.49 -0.72
N LYS A 246 -5.62 37.70 0.01
CA LYS A 246 -6.14 38.12 1.33
C LYS A 246 -5.00 38.37 2.33
N VAL A 247 -3.98 37.52 2.33
CA VAL A 247 -2.81 37.67 3.22
C VAL A 247 -1.86 38.75 2.72
N VAL A 248 -1.70 38.90 1.39
CA VAL A 248 -0.96 40.03 0.80
C VAL A 248 -1.51 41.38 1.26
N LYS A 249 -2.84 41.55 1.34
CA LYS A 249 -3.44 42.80 1.85
C LYS A 249 -3.00 43.09 3.30
N LYS A 250 -2.95 42.07 4.16
CA LYS A 250 -2.49 42.20 5.55
C LYS A 250 -1.00 42.51 5.63
N LEU A 251 -0.17 41.84 4.82
CA LEU A 251 1.27 42.09 4.76
C LEU A 251 1.59 43.50 4.28
N LYS A 252 0.89 43.98 3.24
CA LYS A 252 1.03 45.35 2.74
C LYS A 252 0.60 46.39 3.78
N ALA A 253 -0.52 46.16 4.48
CA ALA A 253 -0.96 47.03 5.57
C ALA A 253 0.05 47.07 6.74
N ALA A 254 0.80 45.97 6.94
CA ALA A 254 1.90 45.90 7.91
C ALA A 254 3.23 46.47 7.39
N GLY A 255 3.26 47.07 6.19
CA GLY A 255 4.43 47.73 5.60
C GLY A 255 5.34 46.84 4.75
N PHE A 256 4.95 45.59 4.47
CA PHE A 256 5.78 44.67 3.68
C PHE A 256 5.45 44.74 2.18
N GLN A 257 6.49 44.86 1.36
CA GLN A 257 6.37 44.64 -0.08
C GLN A 257 6.43 43.15 -0.39
N VAL A 258 5.35 42.61 -0.96
CA VAL A 258 5.21 41.17 -1.21
C VAL A 258 4.58 40.88 -2.56
N LEU A 259 4.92 39.72 -3.13
CA LEU A 259 4.43 39.24 -4.42
C LEU A 259 3.82 37.84 -4.29
N VAL A 260 2.71 37.58 -4.98
CA VAL A 260 2.21 36.20 -5.12
C VAL A 260 2.96 35.53 -6.26
N LYS A 261 3.58 34.39 -5.97
CA LYS A 261 4.32 33.56 -6.92
C LYS A 261 3.71 32.18 -7.00
N SER A 262 3.83 31.54 -8.16
CA SER A 262 3.48 30.12 -8.32
C SER A 262 4.55 29.26 -7.66
N LEU A 263 4.14 28.15 -7.04
CA LEU A 263 5.06 27.18 -6.42
C LEU A 263 5.86 26.42 -7.48
#